data_AF-A0A5D3BBL2-F1
#
_entry.id   AF-A0A5D3BBL2-F1
#
_cell.length_a   1.000
_cell.length_b   1.000
_cell.length_c   1.000
_cell.angle_alpha   90.00
_cell.angle_beta   90.00
_cell.angle_gamma   90.00
#
_symmetry.space_group_name_H-M   'P 1'
#
loop_
_entity.id
_entity.type
_entity.pdbx_description
1 polymer ?
#
loop_
_entity_poly.entity_id
_entity_poly.type
_entity_poly.pdbx_seq_one_letter_code
_entity_poly.pdbx_strand_id
1 'polypeptide(L)'
;MKRLATLNNTCIPKVHIAAEASGNEQPEVDVSDEEFLQFETSGVPAIVTLTKVGKHYIIDATLEEESQMSSAVSISINRHDRLTKRGGVGVDPSIILD
;
A
#
# COMPACT_ATOMS: atom_id res chain seq x y z
N MET A 1 -2.28 7.55 1.66
CA MET A 1 -3.48 6.67 1.65
C MET A 1 -4.09 6.34 0.28
N LYS A 2 -3.97 7.17 -0.77
CA LYS A 2 -4.71 6.97 -2.04
C LYS A 2 -4.52 5.59 -2.72
N ARG A 3 -3.32 4.99 -2.66
CA ARG A 3 -3.00 3.73 -3.36
C ARG A 3 -3.73 2.49 -2.83
N LEU A 4 -3.90 2.37 -1.51
CA LEU A 4 -4.62 1.23 -0.91
C LEU A 4 -6.11 1.25 -1.29
N ALA A 5 -6.71 2.43 -1.27
CA ALA A 5 -8.10 2.63 -1.69
C ALA A 5 -8.30 2.26 -3.16
N THR A 6 -7.35 2.61 -4.04
CA THR A 6 -7.40 2.20 -5.45
C THR A 6 -7.38 0.68 -5.60
N LEU A 7 -6.48 -0.01 -4.91
CA LEU A 7 -6.38 -1.47 -5.01
C LEU A 7 -7.63 -2.17 -4.47
N ASN A 8 -8.19 -1.69 -3.37
CA ASN A 8 -9.41 -2.26 -2.78
C ASN A 8 -10.64 -2.12 -3.69
N ASN A 9 -10.68 -1.06 -4.49
CA ASN A 9 -11.75 -0.77 -5.42
C ASN A 9 -11.47 -1.33 -6.82
N THR A 10 -10.37 -2.07 -7.01
CA THR A 10 -10.06 -2.68 -8.29
C THR A 10 -10.81 -3.99 -8.42
N CYS A 11 -11.77 -4.02 -9.35
CA CYS A 11 -12.46 -5.23 -9.80
C CYS A 11 -11.79 -5.70 -11.09
N ILE A 12 -11.14 -6.86 -11.06
CA ILE A 12 -10.58 -7.48 -12.27
C ILE A 12 -11.68 -8.35 -12.90
N PRO A 13 -12.07 -8.13 -14.16
CA PRO A 13 -13.06 -8.96 -14.82
C PRO A 13 -12.51 -10.38 -14.96
N LYS A 14 -13.36 -11.37 -14.70
CA LYS A 14 -12.98 -12.77 -14.82
C LYS A 14 -12.89 -13.13 -16.32
N VAL A 15 -11.72 -13.63 -16.72
CA VAL A 15 -11.45 -14.02 -18.10
C VAL A 15 -11.42 -15.53 -18.19
N HIS A 16 -12.24 -16.10 -19.06
CA HIS A 16 -12.19 -17.52 -19.40
C HIS A 16 -11.48 -17.68 -20.74
N ILE A 17 -10.43 -18.49 -20.75
CA ILE A 17 -9.65 -18.79 -21.96
C ILE A 17 -9.95 -20.24 -22.34
N ALA A 18 -10.66 -20.45 -23.44
CA ALA A 18 -10.88 -21.80 -23.96
C ALA A 18 -9.59 -22.32 -24.60
N ALA A 19 -8.96 -23.31 -23.97
CA ALA A 19 -7.63 -23.80 -24.34
C ALA A 19 -7.63 -24.87 -25.46
N GLU A 20 -8.64 -24.92 -26.32
CA GLU A 20 -8.75 -25.92 -27.38
C GLU A 20 -8.73 -25.29 -28.79
N ALA A 21 -7.78 -24.41 -29.04
CA ALA A 21 -7.44 -24.02 -30.42
C ALA A 21 -6.34 -24.94 -30.94
N SER A 22 -6.72 -25.90 -31.78
CA SER A 22 -5.77 -26.76 -32.48
C SER A 22 -4.96 -25.95 -33.49
N GLY A 23 -3.67 -25.76 -33.21
CA GLY A 23 -2.61 -25.54 -34.20
C GLY A 23 -2.52 -24.18 -34.94
N ASN A 24 -3.61 -23.41 -35.10
CA ASN A 24 -3.55 -22.13 -35.82
C ASN A 24 -4.68 -21.11 -35.51
N GLU A 25 -5.58 -21.39 -34.56
CA GLU A 25 -6.66 -20.46 -34.18
C GLU A 25 -6.29 -19.65 -32.92
N GLN A 26 -6.67 -18.37 -32.89
CA GLN A 26 -6.52 -17.55 -31.69
C GLN A 26 -7.44 -18.09 -30.60
N PRO A 27 -6.98 -18.21 -29.35
CA PRO A 27 -7.82 -18.68 -28.25
C PRO A 27 -9.03 -17.76 -28.08
N GLU A 28 -10.21 -18.34 -27.96
CA GLU A 28 -11.42 -17.59 -27.62
C GLU A 28 -11.29 -17.08 -26.19
N VAL A 29 -11.40 -15.75 -26.04
CA VAL A 29 -11.33 -15.04 -24.76
C VAL A 29 -12.73 -14.54 -24.46
N ASP A 30 -13.37 -15.13 -23.45
CA ASP A 30 -14.63 -14.66 -22.92
C ASP A 30 -14.38 -13.82 -21.67
N VAL A 31 -15.00 -12.64 -21.61
CA VAL A 31 -14.85 -11.68 -20.52
C VAL A 31 -16.24 -11.41 -19.94
N SER A 32 -16.44 -11.78 -18.67
CA SER A 32 -17.69 -11.50 -17.97
C SER A 32 -17.65 -10.12 -17.32
N ASP A 33 -18.70 -9.32 -17.55
CA ASP A 33 -18.92 -8.03 -16.89
C ASP A 33 -19.63 -8.17 -15.52
N GLU A 34 -20.11 -9.37 -15.20
CA GLU A 34 -20.92 -9.67 -14.01
C GLU A 34 -20.09 -10.33 -12.91
N GLU A 35 -19.04 -11.06 -13.29
CA GLU A 35 -18.11 -11.73 -12.38
C GLU A 35 -16.77 -11.00 -12.32
N PHE A 36 -16.44 -10.44 -11.15
CA PHE A 36 -15.16 -9.81 -10.89
C PHE A 36 -14.41 -10.48 -9.74
N LEU A 37 -13.10 -10.60 -9.89
CA LEU A 37 -12.18 -10.95 -8.83
C LEU A 37 -11.75 -9.67 -8.11
N GLN A 38 -11.99 -9.61 -6.81
CA GLN A 38 -11.50 -8.54 -5.94
C GLN A 38 -10.18 -8.95 -5.31
N PHE A 39 -9.25 -8.01 -5.18
CA PHE A 39 -7.99 -8.24 -4.47
C PHE A 39 -8.21 -8.41 -2.97
N GLU A 40 -7.58 -9.43 -2.39
CA GLU A 40 -7.42 -9.57 -0.94
C GLU A 40 -6.45 -8.52 -0.40
N THR A 41 -6.98 -7.39 0.07
CA THR A 41 -6.19 -6.25 0.55
C THR A 41 -5.77 -6.35 2.02
N SER A 42 -6.10 -7.46 2.70
CA SER A 42 -5.81 -7.69 4.13
C SER A 42 -4.32 -7.64 4.48
N GLY A 43 -3.45 -8.08 3.56
CA GLY A 43 -2.00 -8.05 3.72
C GLY A 43 -1.30 -6.74 3.33
N VAL A 44 -2.03 -5.79 2.73
CA VAL A 44 -1.44 -4.56 2.20
C VAL A 44 -1.23 -3.55 3.33
N PRO A 45 0.01 -3.12 3.61
CA PRO A 45 0.26 -2.23 4.74
C PRO A 45 -0.18 -0.79 4.45
N ALA A 46 -0.70 -0.12 5.48
CA ALA A 46 -0.81 1.33 5.52
C ALA A 46 0.54 1.92 5.98
N ILE A 47 1.01 2.97 5.30
CA ILE A 47 2.24 3.68 5.65
C ILE A 47 1.85 4.95 6.41
N VAL A 48 2.39 5.09 7.62
CA VAL A 48 2.30 6.28 8.47
C VAL A 48 3.68 6.91 8.54
N THR A 49 3.79 8.21 8.32
CA THR A 49 5.06 8.94 8.42
C THR A 49 5.02 9.87 9.63
N LEU A 50 6.02 9.72 10.50
CA LEU A 50 6.30 10.64 11.60
C LEU A 50 7.46 11.56 11.19
N THR A 51 7.22 12.86 11.26
CA THR A 51 8.20 13.89 10.94
C THR A 51 8.64 14.58 12.22
N LYS A 52 9.95 14.64 12.47
CA LYS A 52 10.52 15.30 13.65
C LYS A 52 10.88 16.74 13.34
N VAL A 53 10.19 17.68 13.97
CA VAL A 53 10.45 19.12 13.89
C VAL A 53 10.89 19.61 15.27
N GLY A 54 12.17 19.94 15.42
CA GLY A 54 12.78 20.28 16.71
C GLY A 54 12.67 19.12 17.73
N LYS A 55 11.91 19.34 18.80
CA LYS A 55 11.64 18.35 19.87
C LYS A 55 10.30 17.62 19.71
N HIS A 56 9.51 17.96 18.69
CA HIS A 56 8.17 17.43 18.49
C HIS A 56 8.11 16.47 17.30
N TYR A 57 7.10 15.61 17.31
CA TYR A 57 6.80 14.66 16.24
C TYR A 57 5.42 14.98 15.68
N ILE A 58 5.32 15.05 14.36
CA ILE A 58 4.11 15.39 13.62
C ILE A 58 3.76 14.19 12.72
N ILE A 59 2.50 13.78 12.75
CA ILE A 59 1.97 12.76 11.84
C ILE A 59 1.30 13.48 10.68
N ASP A 60 1.59 13.05 9.45
CA ASP A 60 1.06 13.67 8.22
C ASP A 60 1.44 15.15 8.11
N ALA A 61 2.73 15.43 8.32
CA ALA A 61 3.29 16.78 8.27
C ALA A 61 3.03 17.45 6.91
N THR A 62 2.68 18.73 6.93
CA THR A 62 2.54 19.53 5.71
C THR A 62 3.90 19.78 5.06
N LEU A 63 3.92 20.26 3.82
CA LEU A 63 5.18 20.57 3.12
C LEU A 63 6.03 21.61 3.87
N GLU A 64 5.37 22.58 4.52
CA GLU A 64 6.03 23.58 5.36
C GLU A 64 6.70 22.97 6.58
N GLU A 65 6.03 22.00 7.23
CA GLU A 65 6.56 21.29 8.39
C GLU A 65 7.68 20.31 8.00
N GLU A 66 7.53 19.63 6.87
CA GLU A 66 8.58 18.82 6.26
C GLU A 66 9.82 19.66 5.91
N SER A 67 9.65 20.91 5.46
CA SER A 67 10.78 21.81 5.18
C SER A 67 11.61 22.14 6.43
N GLN A 68 11.03 22.05 7.62
CA GLN A 68 11.69 22.29 8.90
C GLN A 68 12.09 20.98 9.60
N MET A 69 11.96 19.83 8.92
CA MET A 69 12.22 18.55 9.54
C MET A 69 13.72 18.32 9.77
N SER A 70 14.01 17.75 10.93
CA SER A 70 15.33 17.20 11.23
C SER A 70 15.45 15.74 10.79
N SER A 71 14.33 15.01 10.77
CA SER A 71 14.26 13.58 10.48
C SER A 71 12.84 13.17 10.17
N ALA A 72 12.68 12.07 9.43
CA ALA A 72 11.39 11.41 9.26
C ALA A 72 11.54 9.89 9.42
N VAL A 73 10.49 9.27 9.94
CA VAL A 73 10.36 7.82 10.04
C VAL A 73 9.03 7.39 9.46
N SER A 74 9.08 6.54 8.44
CA SER A 74 7.90 5.87 7.92
C SER A 74 7.76 4.50 8.56
N ILE A 75 6.55 4.20 9.02
CA ILE A 75 6.10 2.96 9.65
C ILE A 75 5.07 2.33 8.71
N SER A 76 5.33 1.12 8.25
CA SER A 76 4.33 0.29 7.58
C SER A 76 3.60 -0.56 8.60
N ILE A 77 2.27 -0.61 8.57
CA ILE A 77 1.43 -1.41 9.47
C ILE A 77 0.45 -2.20 8.61
N ASN A 78 0.39 -3.52 8.79
CA ASN A 78 -0.65 -4.37 8.21
C ASN A 78 -1.51 -4.97 9.33
N ARG A 79 -2.59 -5.68 8.98
CA ARG A 79 -3.42 -6.42 9.96
C ARG A 79 -2.71 -7.61 10.62
N HIS A 80 -1.41 -7.81 10.33
CA HIS A 80 -0.57 -8.91 10.82
C HIS A 80 0.63 -8.37 11.64
N ASP A 81 0.49 -7.21 12.28
CA ASP A 81 1.44 -6.60 13.23
C ASP A 81 2.89 -6.42 12.75
N ARG A 82 3.11 -6.26 11.43
CA ARG A 82 4.47 -6.06 10.91
C ARG A 82 4.81 -4.58 10.78
N LEU A 83 5.76 -4.12 11.61
CA LEU A 83 6.32 -2.77 11.60
C LEU A 83 7.62 -2.69 10.77
N THR A 84 7.75 -1.70 9.88
CA THR A 84 9.00 -1.45 9.15
C THR A 84 9.35 0.03 9.16
N LYS A 85 10.53 0.38 9.70
CA LYS A 85 11.11 1.74 9.71
C LYS A 85 11.86 2.02 8.42
N ARG A 86 11.62 3.19 7.81
CA ARG A 86 12.49 3.76 6.76
C ARG A 86 12.86 5.20 7.11
N GLY A 87 14.14 5.56 6.99
CA GLY A 87 14.68 6.88 7.29
C GLY A 87 16.11 6.82 7.82
N GLY A 88 16.95 7.77 7.41
CA GLY A 88 18.41 7.80 7.67
C GLY A 88 18.83 8.21 9.09
N VAL A 89 17.89 8.69 9.92
CA VAL A 89 18.17 9.09 11.30
C VAL A 89 17.53 8.09 12.28
N GLY A 90 18.18 7.90 13.43
CA GLY A 90 17.69 7.11 14.54
C GLY A 90 16.45 7.75 15.18
N VAL A 91 15.49 6.93 15.56
CA VAL A 91 14.40 7.35 16.44
C VAL A 91 14.64 6.74 17.80
N ASP A 92 14.36 7.54 18.82
CA ASP A 92 14.37 7.06 20.19
C ASP A 92 13.31 5.95 20.33
N PRO A 93 13.66 4.73 20.77
CA PRO A 93 12.72 3.61 20.81
C PRO A 93 11.55 3.84 21.79
N SER A 94 11.68 4.75 22.76
CA SER A 94 10.61 5.11 23.70
C SER A 94 9.42 5.77 23.01
N ILE A 95 9.60 6.39 21.84
CA ILE A 95 8.49 7.00 21.10
C ILE A 95 7.65 5.98 20.32
N ILE A 96 8.13 4.73 20.22
CA ILE A 96 7.47 3.63 19.50
C ILE A 96 6.75 2.70 20.48
N LEU A 97 7.10 2.74 21.78
CA LEU A 97 6.64 1.81 22.81
C LEU A 97 5.89 2.57 23.91
N ASP A 98 4.59 2.75 23.74
CA ASP A 98 3.60 2.94 24.82
C ASP A 98 2.38 2.05 24.52
#